data_AF-A0A6L7UW19-F1
#
_entry.id   AF-A0A6L7UW19-F1
#
_cell.length_a   1.000
_cell.length_b   1.000
_cell.length_c   1.000
_cell.angle_alpha   90.00
_cell.angle_beta   90.00
_cell.angle_gamma   90.00
#
_symmetry.space_group_name_H-M   'P 1'
#
loop_
_entity.id
_entity.type
_entity.pdbx_description
1 polymer ?
#
loop_
_entity_poly.entity_id
_entity_poly.type
_entity_poly.pdbx_seq_one_letter_code
_entity_poly.pdbx_strand_id
1 'polypeptide(L)'
;MGSRQVNAEPVYAAAAEWVERCLQRDDSLFTSGREIWSARLLSELRARFGDQPDETPGRPFLEKLSRQLEGAPAPVVQLMGEVTYVHFLIVWTQDATTERRRIEEVLSLSPEPVQIPPQLVDGLTPGLAGVGQAYHRQRPFGLAVIIEFAEQLKQRTPGEQQRLLADPWAFKEFLLSLEPRSQLLRERPHWGGPQRHALLHLVHPDSFEPIVSLNHKQMIASAFSRSHEVPVEDVDRRLGEIRARLEASTHGESFDFYRRDIRQRWDDDYQADQWDQLVARARSFLDSGRLELDENDYKLAIAARLSDARKAVLAGSNDWPKRVKTGIGKDNNLIFRLELARFRDWVDESPEQALSALEALWTGADVTAPDRIRRFAELLPGSASGGVAVRTTLASVLLMGLDARNYPPYQKTLFAKAYDISGYDPPEGDQDEAAQYHHALGFLDR
;
A
#
# COMPACT_ATOMS: atom_id res chain seq x y z
N MET A 1 -20.08 16.75 -0.10
CA MET A 1 -18.78 16.49 -0.74
C MET A 1 -18.97 15.31 -1.66
N GLY A 2 -18.77 15.50 -2.97
CA GLY A 2 -18.66 14.37 -3.90
C GLY A 2 -17.24 13.84 -3.81
N SER A 3 -17.04 12.59 -3.42
CA SER A 3 -15.69 12.03 -3.29
C SER A 3 -15.06 11.88 -4.68
N ARG A 4 -13.90 12.50 -4.88
CA ARG A 4 -13.13 12.42 -6.14
C ARG A 4 -12.48 11.04 -6.35
N GLN A 5 -12.47 10.22 -5.30
CA GLN A 5 -12.02 8.83 -5.31
C GLN A 5 -13.01 7.93 -4.57
N VAL A 6 -13.23 6.74 -5.12
CA VAL A 6 -14.12 5.72 -4.55
C VAL A 6 -13.55 5.22 -3.22
N ASN A 7 -14.37 5.14 -2.17
CA ASN A 7 -14.02 4.67 -0.82
C ASN A 7 -13.04 5.56 -0.03
N ALA A 8 -12.91 6.84 -0.38
CA ALA A 8 -12.03 7.79 0.31
C ALA A 8 -12.73 8.60 1.43
N GLU A 9 -13.99 8.29 1.74
CA GLU A 9 -14.81 8.99 2.74
C GLU A 9 -14.15 9.08 4.13
N PRO A 10 -13.51 8.02 4.68
CA PRO A 10 -12.82 8.11 5.98
C PRO A 10 -11.68 9.13 5.98
N VAL A 11 -10.91 9.21 4.88
CA VAL A 11 -9.78 10.14 4.74
C VAL A 11 -10.29 11.58 4.74
N TYR A 12 -11.35 11.86 3.98
CA TYR A 12 -11.96 13.19 3.93
C TYR A 12 -12.63 13.58 5.25
N ALA A 13 -13.23 12.63 5.97
CA ALA A 13 -13.76 12.86 7.30
C ALA A 13 -12.66 13.28 8.29
N ALA A 14 -11.52 12.57 8.29
CA ALA A 14 -10.37 12.93 9.12
C ALA A 14 -9.75 14.28 8.75
N ALA A 15 -9.65 14.60 7.45
CA ALA A 15 -9.17 15.89 6.99
C ALA A 15 -10.12 17.03 7.39
N ALA A 16 -11.44 16.83 7.29
CA ALA A 16 -12.43 17.80 7.74
C ALA A 16 -12.36 18.00 9.26
N GLU A 17 -12.18 16.93 10.02
CA GLU A 17 -12.00 16.97 11.47
C GLU A 17 -10.75 17.80 11.85
N TRP A 18 -9.63 17.59 11.13
CA TRP A 18 -8.43 18.40 11.30
C TRP A 18 -8.68 19.89 11.02
N VAL A 19 -9.36 20.22 9.91
CA VAL A 19 -9.68 21.62 9.59
C VAL A 19 -10.57 22.25 10.68
N GLU A 20 -11.66 21.59 11.05
CA GLU A 20 -12.66 22.15 11.97
C GLU A 20 -12.14 22.26 13.41
N ARG A 21 -11.48 21.20 13.90
CA ARG A 21 -11.09 21.12 15.31
C ARG A 21 -9.71 21.71 15.56
N CYS A 22 -8.78 21.57 14.62
CA CYS A 22 -7.38 21.90 14.84
C CYS A 22 -6.92 23.19 14.13
N LEU A 23 -7.43 23.49 12.93
CA LEU A 23 -7.06 24.73 12.24
C LEU A 23 -7.97 25.89 12.65
N GLN A 24 -9.29 25.70 12.67
CA GLN A 24 -10.24 26.74 13.07
C GLN A 24 -10.30 26.98 14.58
N ARG A 25 -9.97 25.96 15.38
CA ARG A 25 -9.90 25.99 16.85
C ARG A 25 -8.58 25.38 17.29
N ASP A 26 -8.24 25.45 18.57
CA ASP A 26 -6.93 24.95 19.04
C ASP A 26 -6.96 23.49 19.50
N ASP A 27 -8.05 22.76 19.23
CA ASP A 27 -8.32 21.41 19.74
C ASP A 27 -7.40 20.34 19.08
N SER A 28 -7.65 19.07 19.40
CA SER A 28 -6.82 17.91 19.05
C SER A 28 -7.59 16.87 18.24
N LEU A 29 -6.89 16.20 17.33
CA LEU A 29 -7.37 14.98 16.68
C LEU A 29 -7.43 13.80 17.64
N PHE A 30 -6.41 13.62 18.49
CA PHE A 30 -6.28 12.41 19.31
C PHE A 30 -6.89 12.52 20.71
N THR A 31 -6.94 13.74 21.29
CA THR A 31 -7.47 13.98 22.64
C THR A 31 -8.44 15.16 22.67
N SER A 32 -9.70 14.89 22.33
CA SER A 32 -10.74 15.91 22.25
C SER A 32 -10.89 16.78 23.49
N GLY A 33 -11.00 18.10 23.27
CA GLY A 33 -11.06 19.12 24.30
C GLY A 33 -9.70 19.62 24.81
N ARG A 34 -8.58 19.16 24.22
CA ARG A 34 -7.23 19.61 24.58
C ARG A 34 -6.66 20.53 23.52
N GLU A 35 -6.04 21.64 23.95
CA GLU A 35 -5.51 22.68 23.06
C GLU A 35 -4.16 22.30 22.39
N ILE A 36 -4.12 21.18 21.66
CA ILE A 36 -2.91 20.60 21.06
C ILE A 36 -2.41 21.40 19.84
N TRP A 37 -3.31 21.86 18.97
CA TRP A 37 -2.94 22.66 17.78
C TRP A 37 -2.88 24.18 18.04
N SER A 38 -2.68 24.57 19.30
CA SER A 38 -2.51 25.97 19.68
C SER A 38 -1.23 26.59 19.10
N ALA A 39 -1.27 27.90 18.84
CA ALA A 39 -0.11 28.67 18.35
C ALA A 39 1.13 28.48 19.23
N ARG A 40 0.95 28.33 20.55
CA ARG A 40 2.02 28.11 21.53
C ARG A 40 2.74 26.77 21.28
N LEU A 41 2.00 25.67 21.15
CA LEU A 41 2.59 24.35 20.95
C LEU A 41 3.21 24.20 19.56
N LEU A 42 2.59 24.79 18.53
CA LEU A 42 3.16 24.87 17.19
C LEU A 42 4.49 25.62 17.17
N SER A 43 4.58 26.76 17.87
CA SER A 43 5.83 27.52 17.99
C SER A 43 6.91 26.75 18.75
N GLU A 44 6.55 26.02 19.81
CA GLU A 44 7.51 25.18 20.54
C GLU A 44 8.00 24.00 19.68
N LEU A 45 7.09 23.33 18.97
CA LEU A 45 7.44 22.23 18.07
C LEU A 45 8.33 22.72 16.91
N ARG A 46 8.02 23.86 16.31
CA ARG A 46 8.87 24.51 15.28
C ARG A 46 10.28 24.78 15.82
N ALA A 47 10.41 25.29 17.04
CA ALA A 47 11.71 25.60 17.65
C ALA A 47 12.56 24.35 17.95
N ARG A 48 11.92 23.24 18.31
CA ARG A 48 12.62 21.97 18.61
C ARG A 48 12.98 21.18 17.37
N PHE A 49 12.04 21.08 16.44
CA PHE A 49 12.17 20.22 15.26
C PHE A 49 12.75 20.96 14.05
N GLY A 50 12.25 22.17 13.77
CA GLY A 50 12.59 22.94 12.59
C GLY A 50 13.80 23.86 12.76
N ASP A 51 13.91 24.56 13.89
CA ASP A 51 15.06 25.47 14.14
C ASP A 51 16.34 24.71 14.51
N GLN A 52 16.23 23.46 14.95
CA GLN A 52 17.36 22.62 15.35
C GLN A 52 17.30 21.26 14.64
N PRO A 53 17.46 21.22 13.29
CA PRO A 53 17.40 19.97 12.55
C PRO A 53 18.55 19.03 12.92
N ASP A 54 18.25 17.76 13.25
CA ASP A 54 19.30 16.75 13.44
C ASP A 54 19.71 16.13 12.10
N GLU A 55 20.77 16.68 11.51
CA GLU A 55 21.32 16.24 10.22
C GLU A 55 22.29 15.06 10.32
N THR A 56 22.47 14.46 11.51
CA THR A 56 23.47 13.40 11.73
C THR A 56 23.33 12.27 10.70
N PRO A 57 24.35 12.01 9.85
CA PRO A 57 24.27 10.99 8.81
C PRO A 57 24.04 9.59 9.37
N GLY A 58 23.30 8.75 8.64
CA GLY A 58 23.09 7.33 8.97
C GLY A 58 22.14 7.05 10.15
N ARG A 59 21.72 8.06 10.92
CA ARG A 59 20.74 7.86 12.00
C ARG A 59 19.30 7.78 11.46
N PRO A 60 18.49 6.80 11.93
CA PRO A 60 17.07 6.73 11.60
C PRO A 60 16.30 7.99 12.02
N PHE A 61 15.22 8.28 11.31
CA PHE A 61 14.36 9.44 11.58
C PHE A 61 13.86 9.50 13.02
N LEU A 62 13.39 8.37 13.58
CA LEU A 62 12.84 8.34 14.94
C LEU A 62 13.89 8.66 16.01
N GLU A 63 15.13 8.19 15.83
CA GLU A 63 16.24 8.47 16.76
C GLU A 63 16.60 9.96 16.75
N LYS A 64 16.64 10.57 15.56
CA LYS A 64 16.83 12.02 15.40
C LYS A 64 15.71 12.80 16.07
N LEU A 65 14.47 12.41 15.80
CA LEU A 65 13.29 13.05 16.38
C LEU A 65 13.28 12.95 17.91
N SER A 66 13.64 11.79 18.46
CA SER A 66 13.75 11.60 19.92
C SER A 66 14.73 12.58 20.55
N ARG A 67 15.88 12.85 19.91
CA ARG A 67 16.86 13.83 20.38
C ARG A 67 16.32 15.27 20.29
N GLN A 68 15.64 15.59 19.19
CA GLN A 68 15.03 16.91 18.99
C GLN A 68 13.90 17.19 19.99
N LEU A 69 13.15 16.16 20.39
CA LEU A 69 12.04 16.25 21.35
C LEU A 69 12.45 15.96 22.80
N GLU A 70 13.75 15.85 23.08
CA GLU A 70 14.23 15.59 24.45
C GLU A 70 13.76 16.71 25.40
N GLY A 71 13.16 16.30 26.52
CA GLY A 71 12.58 17.22 27.50
C GLY A 71 11.36 18.02 27.00
N ALA A 72 10.75 17.64 25.88
CA ALA A 72 9.51 18.25 25.42
C ALA A 72 8.32 17.82 26.32
N PRO A 73 7.38 18.74 26.65
CA PRO A 73 6.13 18.36 27.30
C PRO A 73 5.32 17.37 26.45
N ALA A 74 4.57 16.47 27.10
CA ALA A 74 3.73 15.48 26.42
C ALA A 74 2.81 16.07 25.31
N PRO A 75 2.18 17.26 25.48
CA PRO A 75 1.39 17.89 24.41
C PRO A 75 2.19 18.23 23.14
N VAL A 76 3.48 18.54 23.24
CA VAL A 76 4.34 18.83 22.07
C VAL A 76 4.64 17.55 21.29
N VAL A 77 4.92 16.46 22.01
CA VAL A 77 5.14 15.15 21.38
C VAL A 77 3.84 14.64 20.74
N GLN A 78 2.69 14.82 21.40
CA GLN A 78 1.39 14.52 20.82
C GLN A 78 1.15 15.33 19.54
N LEU A 79 1.41 16.64 19.54
CA LEU A 79 1.28 17.47 18.35
C LEU A 79 2.14 16.94 17.20
N MET A 80 3.37 16.47 17.46
CA MET A 80 4.20 15.85 16.42
C MET A 80 3.59 14.56 15.86
N GLY A 81 2.94 13.75 16.71
CA GLY A 81 2.17 12.59 16.28
C GLY A 81 0.99 12.97 15.37
N GLU A 82 0.23 14.01 15.72
CA GLU A 82 -0.90 14.50 14.91
C GLU A 82 -0.45 15.12 13.58
N VAL A 83 0.66 15.88 13.57
CA VAL A 83 1.29 16.38 12.34
C VAL A 83 1.72 15.21 11.43
N THR A 84 2.28 14.15 12.02
CA THR A 84 2.68 12.94 11.29
C THR A 84 1.47 12.20 10.72
N TYR A 85 0.35 12.17 11.45
CA TYR A 85 -0.92 11.65 10.97
C TYR A 85 -1.44 12.42 9.74
N VAL A 86 -1.48 13.76 9.81
CA VAL A 86 -1.90 14.61 8.68
C VAL A 86 -0.99 14.41 7.45
N HIS A 87 0.31 14.20 7.66
CA HIS A 87 1.25 13.88 6.58
C HIS A 87 0.90 12.58 5.84
N PHE A 88 0.35 11.59 6.55
CA PHE A 88 0.00 10.29 5.97
C PHE A 88 -1.41 10.23 5.36
N LEU A 89 -2.34 11.13 5.72
CA LEU A 89 -3.71 11.14 5.16
C LEU A 89 -3.76 11.10 3.62
N ILE A 90 -2.86 11.83 2.95
CA ILE A 90 -2.84 11.85 1.49
C ILE A 90 -2.23 10.57 0.88
N VAL A 91 -1.44 9.80 1.62
CA VAL A 91 -0.61 8.72 1.08
C VAL A 91 -1.49 7.52 0.75
N TRP A 92 -1.57 7.15 -0.52
CA TRP A 92 -2.31 5.96 -0.92
C TRP A 92 -1.63 4.67 -0.45
N THR A 93 -2.38 3.80 0.22
CA THR A 93 -1.97 2.46 0.65
C THR A 93 -3.20 1.56 0.81
N GLN A 94 -3.06 0.26 0.54
CA GLN A 94 -4.10 -0.75 0.82
C GLN A 94 -4.07 -1.22 2.29
N ASP A 95 -2.97 -0.95 3.00
CA ASP A 95 -2.76 -1.32 4.39
C ASP A 95 -2.00 -0.20 5.12
N ALA A 96 -2.66 0.45 6.08
CA ALA A 96 -2.08 1.52 6.90
C ALA A 96 -1.25 1.02 8.10
N THR A 97 -0.95 -0.28 8.22
CA THR A 97 -0.17 -0.83 9.34
C THR A 97 1.18 -0.11 9.51
N THR A 98 1.85 0.24 8.41
CA THR A 98 3.14 0.93 8.47
C THR A 98 3.00 2.39 8.91
N GLU A 99 2.03 3.11 8.36
CA GLU A 99 1.72 4.51 8.66
C GLU A 99 1.30 4.66 10.12
N ARG A 100 0.38 3.80 10.57
CA ARG A 100 -0.07 3.69 11.96
C ARG A 100 1.11 3.45 12.90
N ARG A 101 1.93 2.42 12.64
CA ARG A 101 3.10 2.12 13.46
C ARG A 101 4.04 3.32 13.56
N ARG A 102 4.28 4.05 12.47
CA ARG A 102 5.15 5.24 12.47
C ARG A 102 4.58 6.37 13.34
N ILE A 103 3.27 6.55 13.38
CA ILE A 103 2.62 7.55 14.25
C ILE A 103 2.74 7.10 15.72
N GLU A 104 2.46 5.82 16.00
CA GLU A 104 2.60 5.23 17.34
C GLU A 104 4.05 5.30 17.85
N GLU A 105 5.04 5.08 16.99
CA GLU A 105 6.47 5.26 17.28
C GLU A 105 6.77 6.71 17.74
N VAL A 106 6.23 7.73 17.06
CA VAL A 106 6.38 9.12 17.48
C VAL A 106 5.69 9.36 18.83
N LEU A 107 4.46 8.87 19.01
CA LEU A 107 3.71 9.02 20.25
C LEU A 107 4.40 8.33 21.44
N SER A 108 5.13 7.23 21.20
CA SER A 108 5.89 6.49 22.21
C SER A 108 7.05 7.28 22.81
N LEU A 109 7.47 8.38 22.16
CA LEU A 109 8.47 9.30 22.70
C LEU A 109 7.91 10.16 23.85
N SER A 110 6.58 10.20 24.02
CA SER A 110 5.92 10.97 25.07
C SER A 110 6.03 10.25 26.40
N PRO A 111 6.24 10.96 27.53
CA PRO A 111 6.08 10.36 28.86
C PRO A 111 4.62 9.96 29.15
N GLU A 112 3.66 10.54 28.44
CA GLU A 112 2.23 10.24 28.51
C GLU A 112 1.73 9.94 27.08
N PRO A 113 1.98 8.74 26.53
CA PRO A 113 1.61 8.41 25.16
C PRO A 113 0.09 8.29 25.04
N VAL A 114 -0.48 8.99 24.06
CA VAL A 114 -1.90 8.88 23.71
C VAL A 114 -2.11 7.84 22.62
N GLN A 115 -3.35 7.38 22.45
CA GLN A 115 -3.72 6.43 21.41
C GLN A 115 -4.36 7.17 20.23
N ILE A 116 -4.22 6.63 19.02
CA ILE A 116 -4.95 7.11 17.84
C ILE A 116 -6.40 6.63 17.95
N PRO A 117 -7.40 7.53 17.91
CA PRO A 117 -8.80 7.12 17.90
C PRO A 117 -9.11 6.15 16.73
N PRO A 118 -9.88 5.08 16.94
CA PRO A 118 -10.14 4.06 15.91
C PRO A 118 -10.65 4.65 14.58
N GLN A 119 -11.55 5.63 14.63
CA GLN A 119 -12.08 6.28 13.43
C GLN A 119 -11.02 7.05 12.63
N LEU A 120 -9.95 7.51 13.29
CA LEU A 120 -8.83 8.15 12.61
C LEU A 120 -7.87 7.11 12.00
N VAL A 121 -7.80 5.89 12.55
CA VAL A 121 -7.05 4.80 11.91
C VAL A 121 -7.66 4.46 10.54
N ASP A 122 -9.00 4.42 10.46
CA ASP A 122 -9.71 4.21 9.19
C ASP A 122 -9.39 5.32 8.17
N GLY A 123 -9.13 6.56 8.64
CA GLY A 123 -8.73 7.69 7.80
C GLY A 123 -7.35 7.54 7.12
N LEU A 124 -6.56 6.52 7.44
CA LEU A 124 -5.27 6.24 6.79
C LEU A 124 -5.38 5.29 5.59
N THR A 125 -6.56 4.75 5.29
CA THR A 125 -6.77 3.80 4.17
C THR A 125 -8.05 4.16 3.41
N PRO A 126 -8.06 4.14 2.06
CA PRO A 126 -6.94 3.78 1.18
C PRO A 126 -5.95 4.93 0.94
N GLY A 127 -6.14 6.10 1.55
CA GLY A 127 -5.40 7.32 1.19
C GLY A 127 -5.82 7.89 -0.17
N LEU A 128 -5.11 8.90 -0.69
CA LEU A 128 -5.61 9.72 -1.80
C LEU A 128 -4.68 9.82 -3.02
N ALA A 129 -3.37 9.71 -2.83
CA ALA A 129 -2.41 9.96 -3.90
C ALA A 129 -1.17 9.05 -3.81
N GLY A 130 -0.69 8.61 -4.97
CA GLY A 130 0.67 8.12 -5.11
C GLY A 130 1.66 9.27 -4.96
N VAL A 131 2.31 9.38 -3.80
CA VAL A 131 3.12 10.55 -3.44
C VAL A 131 4.57 10.53 -3.96
N GLY A 132 5.04 9.37 -4.40
CA GLY A 132 6.38 9.17 -4.95
C GLY A 132 7.52 9.22 -3.92
N GLN A 133 8.71 8.81 -4.35
CA GLN A 133 9.87 8.64 -3.47
C GLN A 133 10.37 9.94 -2.82
N ALA A 134 10.20 11.08 -3.49
CA ALA A 134 10.58 12.37 -2.92
C ALA A 134 9.77 12.70 -1.66
N TYR A 135 8.46 12.43 -1.64
CA TYR A 135 7.60 12.69 -0.49
C TYR A 135 8.06 11.91 0.75
N HIS A 136 8.36 10.62 0.59
CA HIS A 136 8.86 9.78 1.69
C HIS A 136 10.26 10.18 2.15
N ARG A 137 11.19 10.46 1.22
CA ARG A 137 12.56 10.87 1.56
C ARG A 137 12.63 12.25 2.22
N GLN A 138 11.74 13.15 1.83
CA GLN A 138 11.68 14.53 2.34
C GLN A 138 10.69 14.68 3.50
N ARG A 139 10.29 13.59 4.17
CA ARG A 139 9.33 13.63 5.28
C ARG A 139 9.62 14.74 6.29
N PRO A 140 10.85 14.97 6.77
CA PRO A 140 11.09 16.03 7.75
C PRO A 140 10.63 17.42 7.27
N PHE A 141 10.83 17.72 5.98
CA PHE A 141 10.40 18.97 5.36
C PHE A 141 8.89 19.04 5.19
N GLY A 142 8.24 17.91 4.87
CA GLY A 142 6.78 17.82 4.85
C GLY A 142 6.16 18.12 6.23
N LEU A 143 6.69 17.51 7.30
CA LEU A 143 6.23 17.80 8.65
C LEU A 143 6.45 19.27 9.03
N ALA A 144 7.62 19.83 8.70
CA ALA A 144 7.90 21.25 8.95
C ALA A 144 6.94 22.19 8.19
N VAL A 145 6.57 21.85 6.94
CA VAL A 145 5.57 22.61 6.18
C VAL A 145 4.23 22.64 6.90
N ILE A 146 3.74 21.50 7.42
CA ILE A 146 2.47 21.43 8.16
C ILE A 146 2.54 22.29 9.43
N ILE A 147 3.65 22.18 10.18
CA ILE A 147 3.87 22.92 11.43
C ILE A 147 3.87 24.43 11.16
N GLU A 148 4.68 24.89 10.20
CA GLU A 148 4.79 26.32 9.90
C GLU A 148 3.52 26.88 9.25
N PHE A 149 2.86 26.13 8.38
CA PHE A 149 1.55 26.49 7.85
C PHE A 149 0.55 26.77 8.99
N ALA A 150 0.39 25.80 9.89
CA ALA A 150 -0.55 25.92 10.98
C ALA A 150 -0.15 27.06 11.93
N GLU A 151 1.13 27.20 12.29
CA GLU A 151 1.62 28.29 13.14
C GLU A 151 1.32 29.66 12.53
N GLN A 152 1.60 29.84 11.23
CA GLN A 152 1.40 31.11 10.52
C GLN A 152 -0.08 31.42 10.30
N LEU A 153 -0.93 30.41 10.15
CA LEU A 153 -2.38 30.57 10.09
C LEU A 153 -2.90 31.06 11.44
N LYS A 154 -2.49 30.42 12.55
CA LYS A 154 -2.93 30.77 13.91
C LYS A 154 -2.54 32.18 14.35
N GLN A 155 -1.53 32.78 13.72
CA GLN A 155 -1.13 34.16 13.97
C GLN A 155 -1.96 35.21 13.22
N ARG A 156 -2.84 34.77 12.30
CA ARG A 156 -3.79 35.67 11.63
C ARG A 156 -4.95 36.01 12.54
N THR A 157 -5.64 37.11 12.26
CA THR A 157 -6.87 37.45 12.99
C THR A 157 -7.93 36.37 12.74
N PRO A 158 -8.90 36.17 13.65
CA PRO A 158 -9.93 35.14 13.46
C PRO A 158 -10.70 35.26 12.13
N GLY A 159 -11.01 36.49 11.70
CA GLY A 159 -11.66 36.73 10.41
C GLY A 159 -10.79 36.35 9.21
N GLU A 160 -9.48 36.58 9.31
CA GLU A 160 -8.54 36.21 8.25
C GLU A 160 -8.30 34.69 8.22
N GLN A 161 -8.23 34.02 9.37
CA GLN A 161 -8.18 32.55 9.44
C GLN A 161 -9.40 31.93 8.77
N GLN A 162 -10.61 32.44 9.09
CA GLN A 162 -11.84 31.97 8.49
C GLN A 162 -11.84 32.18 6.97
N ARG A 163 -11.42 33.36 6.50
CA ARG A 163 -11.32 33.67 5.06
C ARG A 163 -10.37 32.71 4.34
N LEU A 164 -9.16 32.51 4.90
CA LEU A 164 -8.13 31.66 4.32
C LEU A 164 -8.55 30.18 4.27
N LEU A 165 -9.32 29.68 5.24
CA LEU A 165 -9.81 28.29 5.23
C LEU A 165 -11.09 28.09 4.42
N ALA A 166 -11.83 29.16 4.10
CA ALA A 166 -13.08 29.08 3.34
C ALA A 166 -12.88 29.23 1.83
N ASP A 167 -11.96 30.11 1.41
CA ASP A 167 -11.68 30.36 -0.01
C ASP A 167 -10.47 29.53 -0.49
N PRO A 168 -10.66 28.55 -1.41
CA PRO A 168 -9.59 27.68 -1.87
C PRO A 168 -8.43 28.43 -2.52
N TRP A 169 -8.69 29.56 -3.17
CA TRP A 169 -7.66 30.32 -3.88
C TRP A 169 -6.87 31.20 -2.93
N ALA A 170 -7.55 31.81 -1.95
CA ALA A 170 -6.86 32.51 -0.86
C ALA A 170 -6.01 31.54 -0.02
N PHE A 171 -6.53 30.33 0.25
CA PHE A 171 -5.79 29.27 0.91
C PHE A 171 -4.51 28.92 0.14
N LYS A 172 -4.65 28.71 -1.18
CA LYS A 172 -3.52 28.37 -2.06
C LYS A 172 -2.47 29.46 -2.06
N GLU A 173 -2.87 30.71 -2.26
CA GLU A 173 -1.97 31.85 -2.27
C GLU A 173 -1.18 31.89 -0.95
N PHE A 174 -1.87 31.84 0.18
CA PHE A 174 -1.27 31.85 1.51
C PHE A 174 -0.28 30.68 1.73
N LEU A 175 -0.67 29.46 1.38
CA LEU A 175 0.14 28.26 1.61
C LEU A 175 1.39 28.23 0.72
N LEU A 176 1.27 28.64 -0.55
CA LEU A 176 2.38 28.63 -1.49
C LEU A 176 3.31 29.84 -1.32
N SER A 177 2.83 30.93 -0.71
CA SER A 177 3.62 32.11 -0.35
C SER A 177 4.13 32.09 1.10
N LEU A 178 4.14 30.94 1.77
CA LEU A 178 4.66 30.84 3.14
C LEU A 178 6.14 31.21 3.18
N GLU A 179 6.46 32.22 3.99
CA GLU A 179 7.84 32.59 4.28
C GLU A 179 8.45 31.57 5.26
N PRO A 180 9.56 30.89 4.91
CA PRO A 180 10.19 29.91 5.79
C PRO A 180 10.68 30.52 7.11
N ARG A 181 10.20 30.00 8.23
CA ARG A 181 10.55 30.43 9.59
C ARG A 181 11.52 29.51 10.30
N SER A 182 11.53 28.23 9.98
CA SER A 182 12.49 27.30 10.56
C SER A 182 13.84 27.34 9.84
N GLN A 183 14.92 26.97 10.52
CA GLN A 183 16.22 26.75 9.87
C GLN A 183 16.10 25.70 8.76
N LEU A 184 15.41 24.59 9.04
CA LEU A 184 15.19 23.48 8.11
C LEU A 184 14.57 23.94 6.78
N LEU A 185 13.50 24.76 6.81
CA LEU A 185 12.88 25.24 5.58
C LEU A 185 13.65 26.42 4.94
N ARG A 186 14.35 27.26 5.71
CA ARG A 186 15.20 28.34 5.14
C ARG A 186 16.35 27.81 4.31
N GLU A 187 16.99 26.72 4.74
CA GLU A 187 18.12 26.11 4.02
C GLU A 187 17.68 25.38 2.74
N ARG A 188 16.44 24.87 2.71
CA ARG A 188 15.89 24.10 1.59
C ARG A 188 14.43 24.51 1.29
N PRO A 189 14.17 25.74 0.83
CA PRO A 189 12.81 26.29 0.75
C PRO A 189 11.89 25.55 -0.24
N HIS A 190 12.47 24.90 -1.26
CA HIS A 190 11.75 24.11 -2.25
C HIS A 190 11.42 22.68 -1.79
N TRP A 191 12.00 22.20 -0.66
CA TRP A 191 11.70 20.87 -0.13
C TRP A 191 10.34 20.88 0.59
N GLY A 192 9.68 19.71 0.62
CA GLY A 192 8.30 19.63 1.08
C GLY A 192 7.29 20.29 0.14
N GLY A 193 7.67 20.66 -1.08
CA GLY A 193 6.75 21.14 -2.12
C GLY A 193 5.54 20.21 -2.33
N PRO A 194 5.74 18.87 -2.44
CA PRO A 194 4.64 17.92 -2.51
C PRO A 194 3.68 17.98 -1.32
N GLN A 195 4.17 18.26 -0.10
CA GLN A 195 3.30 18.43 1.07
C GLN A 195 2.36 19.62 0.91
N ARG A 196 2.83 20.74 0.33
CA ARG A 196 1.97 21.90 0.10
C ARG A 196 0.81 21.54 -0.81
N HIS A 197 1.06 20.81 -1.90
CA HIS A 197 -0.02 20.35 -2.77
C HIS A 197 -0.93 19.28 -2.13
N ALA A 198 -0.40 18.43 -1.25
CA ALA A 198 -1.21 17.53 -0.45
C ALA A 198 -2.19 18.30 0.45
N LEU A 199 -1.71 19.35 1.14
CA LEU A 199 -2.53 20.19 1.99
C LEU A 199 -3.62 20.95 1.20
N LEU A 200 -3.32 21.42 -0.02
CA LEU A 200 -4.35 22.00 -0.90
C LEU A 200 -5.52 21.03 -1.09
N HIS A 201 -5.23 19.78 -1.44
CA HIS A 201 -6.26 18.78 -1.68
C HIS A 201 -6.99 18.37 -0.38
N LEU A 202 -6.27 18.18 0.73
CA LEU A 202 -6.89 17.78 2.01
C LEU A 202 -7.86 18.85 2.53
N VAL A 203 -7.54 20.14 2.37
CA VAL A 203 -8.40 21.24 2.86
C VAL A 203 -9.51 21.58 1.87
N HIS A 204 -9.21 21.59 0.57
CA HIS A 204 -10.17 21.92 -0.49
C HIS A 204 -10.22 20.83 -1.57
N PRO A 205 -10.75 19.65 -1.23
CA PRO A 205 -10.75 18.50 -2.13
C PRO A 205 -11.59 18.74 -3.38
N ASP A 206 -12.56 19.66 -3.34
CA ASP A 206 -13.41 20.05 -4.47
C ASP A 206 -12.78 21.12 -5.40
N SER A 207 -11.60 21.66 -5.05
CA SER A 207 -10.92 22.66 -5.87
C SER A 207 -9.59 22.17 -6.43
N PHE A 208 -8.87 21.33 -5.69
CA PHE A 208 -7.55 20.85 -6.06
C PHE A 208 -7.54 19.35 -6.30
N GLU A 209 -6.88 18.89 -7.36
CA GLU A 209 -6.71 17.45 -7.63
C GLU A 209 -5.85 16.76 -6.56
N PRO A 210 -6.07 15.46 -6.28
CA PRO A 210 -5.21 14.63 -5.43
C PRO A 210 -3.85 14.32 -6.10
N ILE A 211 -3.16 15.36 -6.58
CA ILE A 211 -1.90 15.30 -7.28
C ILE A 211 -0.89 16.13 -6.49
N VAL A 212 0.07 15.48 -5.83
CA VAL A 212 1.06 16.20 -5.01
C VAL A 212 2.24 16.74 -5.84
N SER A 213 2.46 16.22 -7.05
CA SER A 213 3.55 16.63 -7.94
C SER A 213 3.14 17.83 -8.80
N LEU A 214 3.75 18.99 -8.57
CA LEU A 214 3.58 20.17 -9.43
C LEU A 214 3.94 19.87 -10.90
N ASN A 215 5.00 19.08 -11.11
CA ASN A 215 5.42 18.67 -12.44
C ASN A 215 4.30 17.88 -13.16
N HIS A 216 3.68 16.91 -12.47
CA HIS A 216 2.57 16.16 -13.07
C HIS A 216 1.36 17.06 -13.35
N LYS A 217 1.04 18.01 -12.44
CA LYS A 217 0.00 19.01 -12.70
C LYS A 217 0.27 19.79 -13.99
N GLN A 218 1.51 20.22 -14.21
CA GLN A 218 1.92 20.95 -15.41
C GLN A 218 1.89 20.07 -16.67
N MET A 219 2.35 18.83 -16.59
CA MET A 219 2.30 17.88 -17.70
C MET A 219 0.86 17.60 -18.14
N ILE A 220 -0.04 17.33 -17.17
CA ILE A 220 -1.47 17.14 -17.43
C ILE A 220 -2.07 18.42 -18.04
N ALA A 221 -1.80 19.59 -17.44
CA ALA A 221 -2.30 20.85 -17.95
C ALA A 221 -1.87 21.09 -19.41
N SER A 222 -0.61 20.81 -19.73
CA SER A 222 -0.06 20.94 -21.08
C SER A 222 -0.70 19.97 -22.07
N ALA A 223 -0.72 18.68 -21.75
CA ALA A 223 -1.21 17.62 -22.63
C ALA A 223 -2.70 17.73 -23.00
N PHE A 224 -3.49 18.33 -22.10
CA PHE A 224 -4.93 18.50 -22.29
C PHE A 224 -5.32 19.95 -22.66
N SER A 225 -4.36 20.85 -22.87
CA SER A 225 -4.63 22.20 -23.36
C SER A 225 -5.07 22.15 -24.83
N ARG A 226 -6.07 22.96 -25.20
CA ARG A 226 -6.47 23.13 -26.61
C ARG A 226 -5.73 24.32 -27.23
N SER A 227 -5.45 24.24 -28.53
CA SER A 227 -4.68 25.25 -29.29
C SER A 227 -5.29 26.66 -29.30
N HIS A 228 -6.54 26.83 -28.89
CA HIS A 228 -7.28 28.11 -28.90
C HIS A 228 -7.68 28.56 -27.48
N GLU A 229 -7.22 27.88 -26.43
CA GLU A 229 -7.53 28.30 -25.06
C GLU A 229 -6.67 29.49 -24.65
N VAL A 230 -7.30 30.50 -24.04
CA VAL A 230 -6.58 31.61 -23.41
C VAL A 230 -5.66 31.04 -22.32
N PRO A 231 -4.39 31.46 -22.22
CA PRO A 231 -3.51 31.00 -21.15
C PRO A 231 -4.11 31.31 -19.77
N VAL A 232 -4.44 30.26 -19.02
CA VAL A 232 -4.71 30.35 -17.58
C VAL A 232 -3.36 30.22 -16.89
N GLU A 233 -2.95 31.25 -16.14
CA GLU A 233 -1.64 31.26 -15.47
C GLU A 233 -1.55 30.22 -14.34
N ASP A 234 -2.66 29.97 -13.64
CA ASP A 234 -2.71 29.04 -12.52
C ASP A 234 -3.00 27.60 -12.97
N VAL A 235 -2.04 26.70 -12.75
CA VAL A 235 -2.13 25.29 -13.16
C VAL A 235 -3.32 24.55 -12.52
N ASP A 236 -3.71 24.87 -11.29
CA ASP A 236 -4.82 24.20 -10.62
C ASP A 236 -6.18 24.67 -11.16
N ARG A 237 -6.31 25.96 -11.51
CA ARG A 237 -7.49 26.45 -12.25
C ARG A 237 -7.62 25.74 -13.59
N ARG A 238 -6.50 25.62 -14.32
CA ARG A 238 -6.47 24.89 -15.60
C ARG A 238 -6.88 23.43 -15.41
N LEU A 239 -6.39 22.76 -14.37
CA LEU A 239 -6.80 21.39 -14.07
C LEU A 239 -8.30 21.27 -13.77
N GLY A 240 -8.89 22.24 -13.06
CA GLY A 240 -10.34 22.29 -12.84
C GLY A 240 -11.14 22.38 -14.14
N GLU A 241 -10.72 23.23 -15.09
CA GLU A 241 -11.33 23.32 -16.42
C GLU A 241 -11.19 22.00 -17.20
N ILE A 242 -10.00 21.40 -17.16
CA ILE A 242 -9.72 20.12 -17.82
C ILE A 242 -10.60 19.01 -17.23
N ARG A 243 -10.71 18.91 -15.90
CA ARG A 243 -11.56 17.94 -15.20
C ARG A 243 -13.02 18.10 -15.63
N ALA A 244 -13.60 19.29 -15.46
CA ALA A 244 -15.01 19.53 -15.80
C ALA A 244 -15.34 19.12 -17.24
N ARG A 245 -14.42 19.38 -18.17
CA ARG A 245 -14.55 18.97 -19.57
C ARG A 245 -14.45 17.46 -19.77
N LEU A 246 -13.51 16.79 -19.10
CA LEU A 246 -13.31 15.34 -19.22
C LEU A 246 -14.45 14.54 -18.55
N GLU A 247 -15.00 15.04 -17.44
CA GLU A 247 -16.17 14.48 -16.76
C GLU A 247 -17.40 14.55 -17.68
N ALA A 248 -17.64 15.70 -18.31
CA ALA A 248 -18.80 15.92 -19.17
C ALA A 248 -18.79 15.12 -20.50
N SER A 249 -17.62 14.63 -20.94
CA SER A 249 -17.47 14.04 -22.27
C SER A 249 -17.32 12.52 -22.29
N THR A 250 -16.49 11.94 -21.42
CA THR A 250 -15.99 10.57 -21.68
C THR A 250 -15.79 9.70 -20.44
N HIS A 251 -15.52 10.26 -19.26
CA HIS A 251 -15.00 9.45 -18.14
C HIS A 251 -15.92 9.35 -16.91
N GLY A 252 -17.06 10.05 -16.91
CA GLY A 252 -18.00 10.08 -15.79
C GLY A 252 -17.47 10.88 -14.59
N GLU A 253 -18.29 10.98 -13.55
CA GLU A 253 -17.89 11.60 -12.27
C GLU A 253 -16.79 10.75 -11.59
N SER A 254 -15.86 11.41 -10.91
CA SER A 254 -14.81 10.77 -10.07
C SER A 254 -13.74 9.97 -10.82
N PHE A 255 -13.40 10.31 -12.06
CA PHE A 255 -12.21 9.74 -12.72
C PHE A 255 -10.90 10.27 -12.12
N ASP A 256 -9.83 9.47 -12.20
CA ASP A 256 -8.48 9.81 -11.76
C ASP A 256 -7.53 10.05 -12.96
N PHE A 257 -6.69 11.09 -12.91
CA PHE A 257 -5.75 11.46 -13.98
C PHE A 257 -4.62 10.44 -14.21
N TYR A 258 -4.37 9.56 -13.25
CA TYR A 258 -3.43 8.44 -13.34
C TYR A 258 -4.05 7.17 -13.93
N ARG A 259 -5.35 7.15 -14.23
CA ARG A 259 -5.94 6.05 -15.00
C ARG A 259 -5.24 5.91 -16.35
N ARG A 260 -4.98 4.68 -16.76
CA ARG A 260 -4.24 4.34 -17.99
C ARG A 260 -4.67 5.13 -19.23
N ASP A 261 -5.97 5.19 -19.51
CA ASP A 261 -6.54 5.86 -20.68
C ASP A 261 -6.28 7.37 -20.71
N ILE A 262 -6.00 7.96 -19.55
CA ILE A 262 -5.71 9.38 -19.37
C ILE A 262 -4.19 9.58 -19.26
N ARG A 263 -3.51 8.77 -18.44
CA ARG A 263 -2.07 8.87 -18.17
C ARG A 263 -1.19 8.78 -19.41
N GLN A 264 -1.50 7.86 -20.32
CA GLN A 264 -0.79 7.70 -21.60
C GLN A 264 -0.77 8.95 -22.48
N ARG A 265 -1.64 9.92 -22.20
CA ARG A 265 -1.76 11.15 -22.98
C ARG A 265 -0.86 12.27 -22.46
N TRP A 266 -0.40 12.19 -21.20
CA TRP A 266 0.34 13.27 -20.55
C TRP A 266 1.69 12.87 -19.96
N ASP A 267 1.90 11.57 -19.72
CA ASP A 267 3.15 11.01 -19.22
C ASP A 267 3.82 10.23 -20.36
N ASP A 268 4.67 10.89 -21.15
CA ASP A 268 5.34 10.25 -22.30
C ASP A 268 6.29 9.12 -21.87
N ASP A 269 6.78 9.17 -20.63
CA ASP A 269 7.59 8.13 -20.01
C ASP A 269 6.72 7.01 -19.40
N TYR A 270 5.39 7.16 -19.37
CA TYR A 270 4.48 6.10 -18.98
C TYR A 270 4.42 5.04 -20.07
N GLN A 271 5.33 4.07 -19.94
CA GLN A 271 5.09 2.75 -20.47
C GLN A 271 3.94 2.17 -19.66
N ALA A 272 2.86 1.76 -20.34
CA ALA A 272 1.76 1.03 -19.69
C ALA A 272 2.41 -0.02 -18.80
N ASP A 273 2.14 0.07 -17.49
CA ASP A 273 2.83 -0.73 -16.50
C ASP A 273 2.82 -2.17 -17.00
N GLN A 274 3.95 -2.86 -16.89
CA GLN A 274 4.04 -4.25 -17.30
C GLN A 274 2.91 -5.05 -16.62
N TRP A 275 2.55 -4.62 -15.40
CA TRP A 275 1.34 -5.00 -14.69
C TRP A 275 0.02 -4.72 -15.44
N ASP A 276 -0.21 -3.50 -15.92
CA ASP A 276 -1.42 -3.12 -16.67
C ASP A 276 -1.58 -3.92 -17.97
N GLN A 277 -0.47 -4.31 -18.61
CA GLN A 277 -0.49 -5.17 -19.78
C GLN A 277 -0.88 -6.61 -19.43
N LEU A 278 -0.35 -7.12 -18.32
CA LEU A 278 -0.73 -8.43 -17.79
C LEU A 278 -2.21 -8.47 -17.42
N VAL A 279 -2.70 -7.48 -16.66
CA VAL A 279 -4.10 -7.37 -16.22
C VAL A 279 -5.05 -7.28 -17.42
N ALA A 280 -4.70 -6.49 -18.44
CA ALA A 280 -5.52 -6.39 -19.65
C ALA A 280 -5.61 -7.74 -20.40
N ARG A 281 -4.50 -8.49 -20.50
CA ARG A 281 -4.50 -9.83 -21.09
C ARG A 281 -5.30 -10.83 -20.24
N ALA A 282 -5.16 -10.77 -18.92
CA ALA A 282 -5.91 -11.62 -18.00
C ALA A 282 -7.42 -11.37 -18.11
N ARG A 283 -7.85 -10.10 -18.18
CA ARG A 283 -9.27 -9.73 -18.39
C ARG A 283 -9.79 -10.25 -19.73
N SER A 284 -9.03 -10.09 -20.81
CA SER A 284 -9.40 -10.66 -22.11
C SER A 284 -9.57 -12.18 -22.08
N PHE A 285 -8.79 -12.89 -21.26
CA PHE A 285 -8.91 -14.33 -21.10
C PHE A 285 -10.12 -14.71 -20.22
N LEU A 286 -10.36 -13.97 -19.13
CA LEU A 286 -11.53 -14.12 -18.27
C LEU A 286 -12.83 -13.93 -19.06
N ASP A 287 -12.94 -12.84 -19.81
CA ASP A 287 -14.14 -12.49 -20.59
C ASP A 287 -14.44 -13.50 -21.70
N SER A 288 -13.46 -14.32 -22.10
CA SER A 288 -13.65 -15.38 -23.09
C SER A 288 -14.39 -16.61 -22.55
N GLY A 289 -14.59 -16.73 -21.24
CA GLY A 289 -15.19 -17.89 -20.57
C GLY A 289 -14.35 -19.17 -20.66
N ARG A 290 -13.10 -19.05 -21.08
CA ARG A 290 -12.17 -20.19 -21.22
C ARG A 290 -11.40 -20.49 -19.95
N LEU A 291 -11.28 -19.57 -19.01
CA LEU A 291 -10.52 -19.79 -17.78
C LEU A 291 -11.09 -20.96 -16.97
N GLU A 292 -12.41 -21.02 -16.87
CA GLU A 292 -13.13 -22.07 -16.15
C GLU A 292 -12.79 -23.44 -16.73
N LEU A 293 -13.00 -23.60 -18.04
CA LEU A 293 -12.81 -24.85 -18.76
C LEU A 293 -11.34 -25.26 -18.87
N ASP A 294 -10.46 -24.33 -19.23
CA ASP A 294 -9.08 -24.63 -19.57
C ASP A 294 -8.20 -24.78 -18.31
N GLU A 295 -8.50 -24.04 -17.23
CA GLU A 295 -7.60 -23.94 -16.08
C GLU A 295 -8.24 -24.22 -14.71
N ASN A 296 -9.48 -23.83 -14.44
CA ASN A 296 -10.05 -23.96 -13.08
C ASN A 296 -10.69 -25.33 -12.82
N ASP A 297 -11.53 -25.83 -13.73
CA ASP A 297 -12.40 -26.99 -13.47
C ASP A 297 -11.60 -28.25 -13.12
N TYR A 298 -10.56 -28.56 -13.90
CA TYR A 298 -9.74 -29.74 -13.64
C TYR A 298 -8.91 -29.58 -12.35
N LYS A 299 -8.46 -28.36 -12.02
CA LYS A 299 -7.72 -28.07 -10.78
C LYS A 299 -8.62 -28.21 -9.56
N LEU A 300 -9.85 -27.71 -9.62
CA LEU A 300 -10.84 -27.87 -8.56
C LEU A 300 -11.24 -29.34 -8.39
N ALA A 301 -11.34 -30.12 -9.47
CA ALA A 301 -11.56 -31.55 -9.39
C ALA A 301 -10.38 -32.31 -8.75
N ILE A 302 -9.13 -31.88 -8.99
CA ILE A 302 -7.95 -32.41 -8.29
C ILE A 302 -8.00 -32.02 -6.80
N ALA A 303 -8.30 -30.77 -6.49
CA ALA A 303 -8.41 -30.25 -5.13
C ALA A 303 -9.45 -31.02 -4.31
N ALA A 304 -10.63 -31.30 -4.87
CA ALA A 304 -11.67 -32.07 -4.20
C ALA A 304 -11.18 -33.49 -3.84
N ARG A 305 -10.52 -34.18 -4.77
CA ARG A 305 -9.95 -35.51 -4.51
C ARG A 305 -8.83 -35.47 -3.47
N LEU A 306 -7.99 -34.42 -3.49
CA LEU A 306 -6.94 -34.22 -2.50
C LEU A 306 -7.52 -33.86 -1.13
N SER A 307 -8.65 -33.16 -1.06
CA SER A 307 -9.35 -32.90 0.19
C SER A 307 -9.86 -34.20 0.83
N ASP A 308 -10.40 -35.11 0.02
CA ASP A 308 -10.80 -36.44 0.50
C ASP A 308 -9.61 -37.32 0.88
N ALA A 309 -8.49 -37.22 0.16
CA ALA A 309 -7.24 -37.87 0.54
C ALA A 309 -6.68 -37.33 1.86
N ARG A 310 -6.75 -36.01 2.08
CA ARG A 310 -6.37 -35.35 3.33
C ARG A 310 -7.22 -35.85 4.50
N LYS A 311 -8.55 -35.94 4.33
CA LYS A 311 -9.43 -36.50 5.37
C LYS A 311 -9.02 -37.92 5.74
N ALA A 312 -8.67 -38.76 4.76
CA ALA A 312 -8.22 -40.12 5.00
C ALA A 312 -6.87 -40.18 5.73
N VAL A 313 -5.90 -39.34 5.36
CA VAL A 313 -4.61 -39.20 6.07
C VAL A 313 -4.84 -38.80 7.52
N LEU A 314 -5.60 -37.73 7.78
CA LEU A 314 -5.83 -37.22 9.14
C LEU A 314 -6.68 -38.16 10.00
N ALA A 315 -7.48 -39.03 9.38
CA ALA A 315 -8.24 -40.07 10.06
C ALA A 315 -7.45 -41.38 10.24
N GLY A 316 -6.19 -41.45 9.78
CA GLY A 316 -5.37 -42.68 9.85
C GLY A 316 -5.96 -43.85 9.05
N SER A 317 -6.69 -43.56 7.95
CA SER A 317 -7.39 -44.59 7.18
C SER A 317 -6.43 -45.43 6.33
N ASN A 318 -6.56 -46.77 6.36
CA ASN A 318 -5.67 -47.68 5.60
C ASN A 318 -5.67 -47.47 4.07
N ASP A 319 -6.66 -46.78 3.51
CA ASP A 319 -6.76 -46.48 2.08
C ASP A 319 -6.17 -45.12 1.69
N TRP A 320 -5.60 -44.37 2.64
CA TRP A 320 -4.98 -43.07 2.37
C TRP A 320 -3.92 -43.12 1.25
N PRO A 321 -3.03 -44.14 1.12
CA PRO A 321 -2.02 -44.15 0.07
C PRO A 321 -2.67 -44.17 -1.31
N LYS A 322 -3.72 -44.97 -1.47
CA LYS A 322 -4.48 -45.05 -2.72
C LYS A 322 -5.14 -43.71 -3.03
N ARG A 323 -5.74 -43.04 -2.04
CA ARG A 323 -6.43 -41.75 -2.24
C ARG A 323 -5.47 -40.63 -2.63
N VAL A 324 -4.32 -40.50 -1.96
CA VAL A 324 -3.32 -39.49 -2.29
C VAL A 324 -2.76 -39.71 -3.70
N LYS A 325 -2.38 -40.95 -4.04
CA LYS A 325 -1.82 -41.28 -5.37
C LYS A 325 -2.80 -41.06 -6.52
N THR A 326 -4.11 -41.24 -6.28
CA THR A 326 -5.18 -41.04 -7.27
C THR A 326 -5.77 -39.64 -7.27
N GLY A 327 -5.55 -38.86 -6.19
CA GLY A 327 -5.99 -37.48 -6.07
C GLY A 327 -5.39 -36.58 -7.14
N ILE A 328 -4.09 -36.76 -7.40
CA ILE A 328 -3.41 -36.19 -8.56
C ILE A 328 -3.58 -37.18 -9.72
N GLY A 329 -4.59 -36.96 -10.56
CA GLY A 329 -4.95 -37.86 -11.66
C GLY A 329 -3.87 -38.02 -12.74
N LYS A 330 -4.05 -38.96 -13.67
CA LYS A 330 -3.14 -39.15 -14.81
C LYS A 330 -3.23 -37.98 -15.82
N ASP A 331 -4.40 -37.39 -15.94
CA ASP A 331 -4.69 -36.27 -16.85
C ASP A 331 -4.52 -34.91 -16.16
N ASN A 332 -3.43 -34.72 -15.41
CA ASN A 332 -3.12 -33.44 -14.78
C ASN A 332 -2.03 -32.70 -15.59
N ASN A 333 -2.16 -31.38 -15.70
CA ASN A 333 -1.15 -30.50 -16.29
C ASN A 333 -0.30 -29.76 -15.22
N LEU A 334 -0.29 -30.27 -13.98
CA LEU A 334 0.33 -29.59 -12.84
C LEU A 334 1.72 -30.14 -12.52
N ILE A 335 1.87 -31.46 -12.52
CA ILE A 335 3.09 -32.17 -12.15
C ILE A 335 3.53 -33.05 -13.31
N PHE A 336 4.80 -32.91 -13.71
CA PHE A 336 5.38 -33.75 -14.76
C PHE A 336 5.29 -35.24 -14.38
N ARG A 337 4.88 -36.07 -15.34
CA ARG A 337 4.54 -37.49 -15.13
C ARG A 337 5.60 -38.30 -14.41
N LEU A 338 6.89 -38.03 -14.64
CA LEU A 338 8.00 -38.76 -14.02
C LEU A 338 8.17 -38.39 -12.54
N GLU A 339 7.99 -37.11 -12.20
CA GLU A 339 8.07 -36.65 -10.81
C GLU A 339 6.87 -37.14 -10.01
N LEU A 340 5.68 -37.18 -10.62
CA LEU A 340 4.51 -37.79 -10.00
C LEU A 340 4.67 -39.31 -9.79
N ALA A 341 5.38 -40.01 -10.69
CA ALA A 341 5.70 -41.43 -10.51
C ALA A 341 6.63 -41.63 -9.31
N ARG A 342 7.72 -40.85 -9.22
CA ARG A 342 8.65 -40.89 -8.06
C ARG A 342 7.94 -40.69 -6.72
N PHE A 343 7.04 -39.70 -6.65
CA PHE A 343 6.26 -39.46 -5.44
C PHE A 343 5.36 -40.66 -5.09
N ARG A 344 4.71 -41.27 -6.09
CA ARG A 344 3.84 -42.44 -5.89
C ARG A 344 4.63 -43.67 -5.45
N ASP A 345 5.78 -43.91 -6.07
CA ASP A 345 6.66 -45.02 -5.73
C ASP A 345 7.19 -44.85 -4.30
N TRP A 346 7.58 -43.63 -3.91
CA TRP A 346 7.98 -43.34 -2.53
C TRP A 346 6.86 -43.56 -1.50
N VAL A 347 5.62 -43.18 -1.82
CA VAL A 347 4.46 -43.46 -0.96
C VAL A 347 4.27 -44.97 -0.73
N ASP A 348 4.58 -45.80 -1.73
CA ASP A 348 4.50 -47.26 -1.62
C ASP A 348 5.70 -47.88 -0.88
N GLU A 349 6.90 -47.37 -1.12
CA GLU A 349 8.15 -47.85 -0.52
C GLU A 349 8.28 -47.46 0.97
N SER A 350 7.79 -46.27 1.33
CA SER A 350 8.00 -45.65 2.65
C SER A 350 6.72 -45.01 3.21
N PRO A 351 5.62 -45.78 3.41
CA PRO A 351 4.31 -45.23 3.77
C PRO A 351 4.30 -44.46 5.09
N GLU A 352 5.08 -44.87 6.10
CA GLU A 352 5.13 -44.16 7.39
C GLU A 352 5.78 -42.77 7.27
N GLN A 353 6.87 -42.66 6.48
CA GLN A 353 7.54 -41.38 6.22
C GLN A 353 6.65 -40.47 5.38
N ALA A 354 6.00 -41.04 4.35
CA ALA A 354 5.05 -40.31 3.52
C ALA A 354 3.85 -39.81 4.33
N LEU A 355 3.32 -40.61 5.25
CA LEU A 355 2.26 -40.20 6.16
C LEU A 355 2.71 -39.00 7.01
N SER A 356 3.90 -39.09 7.62
CA SER A 356 4.45 -38.03 8.46
C SER A 356 4.63 -36.71 7.69
N ALA A 357 5.12 -36.78 6.45
CA ALA A 357 5.26 -35.61 5.59
C ALA A 357 3.90 -34.98 5.24
N LEU A 358 2.90 -35.80 4.88
CA LEU A 358 1.56 -35.32 4.55
C LEU A 358 0.85 -34.70 5.76
N GLU A 359 1.00 -35.29 6.95
CA GLU A 359 0.49 -34.73 8.19
C GLU A 359 1.15 -33.38 8.53
N ALA A 360 2.47 -33.28 8.35
CA ALA A 360 3.22 -32.04 8.50
C ALA A 360 2.73 -30.92 7.56
N LEU A 361 2.30 -31.26 6.34
CA LEU A 361 1.72 -30.32 5.40
C LEU A 361 0.29 -29.89 5.79
N TRP A 362 -0.55 -30.84 6.21
CA TRP A 362 -2.00 -30.65 6.33
C TRP A 362 -2.54 -30.32 7.73
N THR A 363 -1.71 -30.38 8.77
CA THR A 363 -2.11 -30.16 10.17
C THR A 363 -1.82 -28.73 10.65
N GLY A 364 -2.56 -28.28 11.67
CA GLY A 364 -2.39 -27.00 12.37
C GLY A 364 -3.11 -25.84 11.68
N ALA A 365 -4.20 -25.34 12.27
CA ALA A 365 -5.03 -24.30 11.63
C ALA A 365 -4.28 -22.98 11.40
N ASP A 366 -3.40 -22.60 12.33
CA ASP A 366 -2.70 -21.29 12.33
C ASP A 366 -1.31 -21.32 11.66
N VAL A 367 -1.02 -22.37 10.89
CA VAL A 367 0.28 -22.52 10.20
C VAL A 367 0.21 -21.92 8.81
N THR A 368 1.15 -21.02 8.51
CA THR A 368 1.27 -20.36 7.20
C THR A 368 1.58 -21.37 6.10
N ALA A 369 1.19 -21.05 4.85
CA ALA A 369 1.49 -21.89 3.70
C ALA A 369 3.01 -22.16 3.52
N PRO A 370 3.91 -21.15 3.61
CA PRO A 370 5.35 -21.37 3.56
C PRO A 370 5.86 -22.32 4.64
N ASP A 371 5.37 -22.21 5.88
CA ASP A 371 5.81 -23.08 6.97
C ASP A 371 5.33 -24.53 6.78
N ARG A 372 4.14 -24.75 6.23
CA ARG A 372 3.67 -26.08 5.84
C ARG A 372 4.59 -26.71 4.81
N ILE A 373 4.96 -25.95 3.77
CA ILE A 373 5.87 -26.42 2.71
C ILE A 373 7.24 -26.75 3.28
N ARG A 374 7.78 -25.92 4.19
CA ARG A 374 9.06 -26.19 4.84
C ARG A 374 9.04 -27.51 5.60
N ARG A 375 8.03 -27.72 6.44
CA ARG A 375 7.89 -28.96 7.24
C ARG A 375 7.74 -30.20 6.35
N PHE A 376 6.98 -30.08 5.26
CA PHE A 376 6.86 -31.16 4.26
C PHE A 376 8.18 -31.44 3.55
N ALA A 377 8.88 -30.38 3.13
CA ALA A 377 10.16 -30.48 2.42
C ALA A 377 11.25 -31.14 3.28
N GLU A 378 11.31 -30.83 4.58
CA GLU A 378 12.26 -31.46 5.53
C GLU A 378 12.09 -32.97 5.63
N LEU A 379 10.86 -33.48 5.40
CA LEU A 379 10.53 -34.90 5.47
C LEU A 379 10.50 -35.60 4.11
N LEU A 380 10.65 -34.84 3.02
CA LEU A 380 10.62 -35.38 1.66
C LEU A 380 12.03 -35.77 1.19
N PRO A 381 12.32 -37.07 0.94
CA PRO A 381 13.63 -37.48 0.48
C PRO A 381 13.84 -37.11 -1.00
N GLY A 382 15.10 -36.94 -1.40
CA GLY A 382 15.45 -36.61 -2.80
C GLY A 382 15.07 -37.69 -3.83
N SER A 383 14.78 -38.92 -3.39
CA SER A 383 14.24 -39.98 -4.25
C SER A 383 12.76 -39.77 -4.60
N ALA A 384 12.00 -39.09 -3.74
CA ALA A 384 10.56 -38.88 -3.89
C ALA A 384 10.22 -37.71 -4.83
N SER A 385 11.12 -36.75 -4.98
CA SER A 385 10.95 -35.57 -5.83
C SER A 385 12.29 -34.93 -6.14
N GLY A 386 12.44 -34.38 -7.35
CA GLY A 386 13.65 -33.71 -7.83
C GLY A 386 14.00 -32.39 -7.11
N GLY A 387 14.61 -31.44 -7.83
CA GLY A 387 15.09 -30.18 -7.25
C GLY A 387 14.00 -29.29 -6.64
N VAL A 388 14.43 -28.24 -5.93
CA VAL A 388 13.57 -27.34 -5.13
C VAL A 388 12.27 -26.94 -5.86
N ALA A 389 12.35 -26.49 -7.11
CA ALA A 389 11.17 -26.08 -7.89
C ALA A 389 10.11 -27.19 -8.07
N VAL A 390 10.54 -28.44 -8.25
CA VAL A 390 9.65 -29.61 -8.37
C VAL A 390 9.01 -29.90 -7.03
N ARG A 391 9.78 -29.82 -5.94
CA ARG A 391 9.31 -30.02 -4.57
C ARG A 391 8.29 -28.96 -4.16
N THR A 392 8.53 -27.69 -4.48
CA THR A 392 7.55 -26.59 -4.32
C THR A 392 6.27 -26.82 -5.12
N THR A 393 6.40 -27.31 -6.36
CA THR A 393 5.24 -27.63 -7.21
C THR A 393 4.41 -28.75 -6.60
N LEU A 394 5.04 -29.84 -6.17
CA LEU A 394 4.36 -30.96 -5.51
C LEU A 394 3.65 -30.51 -4.22
N ALA A 395 4.33 -29.75 -3.35
CA ALA A 395 3.78 -29.29 -2.08
C ALA A 395 2.59 -28.33 -2.29
N SER A 396 2.70 -27.37 -3.21
CA SER A 396 1.60 -26.44 -3.51
C SER A 396 0.37 -27.13 -4.12
N VAL A 397 0.56 -28.16 -4.96
CA VAL A 397 -0.55 -28.98 -5.47
C VAL A 397 -1.22 -29.76 -4.34
N LEU A 398 -0.45 -30.35 -3.42
CA LEU A 398 -1.02 -31.04 -2.26
C LEU A 398 -1.78 -30.09 -1.31
N LEU A 399 -1.35 -28.82 -1.20
CA LEU A 399 -2.05 -27.80 -0.42
C LEU A 399 -3.42 -27.41 -1.01
N MET A 400 -3.67 -27.65 -2.30
CA MET A 400 -5.01 -27.47 -2.86
C MET A 400 -6.08 -28.33 -2.17
N GLY A 401 -5.68 -29.47 -1.58
CA GLY A 401 -6.58 -30.30 -0.77
C GLY A 401 -6.99 -29.67 0.57
N LEU A 402 -6.26 -28.66 1.02
CA LEU A 402 -6.62 -27.84 2.18
C LEU A 402 -7.58 -26.72 1.73
N ASP A 403 -7.17 -25.90 0.77
CA ASP A 403 -8.00 -24.87 0.15
C ASP A 403 -7.38 -24.39 -1.17
N ALA A 404 -7.95 -24.80 -2.31
CA ALA A 404 -7.44 -24.43 -3.62
C ALA A 404 -7.64 -22.94 -4.00
N ARG A 405 -8.50 -22.20 -3.29
CA ARG A 405 -8.71 -20.77 -3.55
C ARG A 405 -7.65 -19.91 -2.86
N ASN A 406 -7.16 -20.38 -1.70
CA ASN A 406 -6.12 -19.69 -0.93
C ASN A 406 -4.72 -20.27 -1.17
N TYR A 407 -4.61 -21.49 -1.69
CA TYR A 407 -3.34 -22.15 -1.99
C TYR A 407 -3.27 -22.60 -3.46
N PRO A 408 -3.03 -21.67 -4.39
CA PRO A 408 -2.91 -21.98 -5.80
C PRO A 408 -1.63 -22.80 -6.07
N PRO A 409 -1.63 -23.66 -7.11
CA PRO A 409 -0.46 -24.43 -7.49
C PRO A 409 0.65 -23.52 -8.05
N TYR A 410 1.89 -23.82 -7.70
CA TYR A 410 3.07 -23.10 -8.17
C TYR A 410 3.76 -23.85 -9.30
N GLN A 411 4.17 -23.13 -10.35
CA GLN A 411 5.06 -23.63 -11.39
C GLN A 411 6.15 -22.60 -11.71
N LYS A 412 7.42 -22.94 -11.46
CA LYS A 412 8.56 -22.02 -11.58
C LYS A 412 8.61 -21.30 -12.92
N THR A 413 8.42 -22.00 -14.02
CA THR A 413 8.50 -21.40 -15.38
C THR A 413 7.35 -20.44 -15.66
N LEU A 414 6.12 -20.75 -15.21
CA LEU A 414 4.97 -19.87 -15.39
C LEU A 414 5.08 -18.62 -14.53
N PHE A 415 5.46 -18.76 -13.26
CA PHE A 415 5.66 -17.63 -12.36
C PHE A 415 6.84 -16.75 -12.81
N ALA A 416 7.97 -17.35 -13.22
CA ALA A 416 9.08 -16.57 -13.77
C ALA A 416 8.67 -15.75 -15.01
N LYS A 417 7.84 -16.35 -15.89
CA LYS A 417 7.28 -15.62 -17.04
C LYS A 417 6.29 -14.55 -16.62
N ALA A 418 5.49 -14.79 -15.59
CA ALA A 418 4.55 -13.80 -15.06
C ALA A 418 5.31 -12.60 -14.47
N TYR A 419 6.37 -12.84 -13.68
CA TYR A 419 7.25 -11.81 -13.12
C TYR A 419 7.89 -10.97 -14.22
N ASP A 420 8.45 -11.61 -15.24
CA ASP A 420 9.06 -10.95 -16.40
C ASP A 420 8.07 -10.09 -17.18
N ILE A 421 6.86 -10.60 -17.43
CA ILE A 421 5.80 -9.85 -18.14
C ILE A 421 5.28 -8.68 -17.33
N SER A 422 5.34 -8.77 -16.00
CA SER A 422 4.71 -7.82 -15.08
C SER A 422 5.69 -6.83 -14.45
N GLY A 423 6.98 -7.00 -14.69
CA GLY A 423 8.04 -6.22 -14.06
C GLY A 423 8.19 -6.48 -12.56
N TYR A 424 7.66 -7.60 -12.05
CA TYR A 424 7.81 -7.98 -10.65
C TYR A 424 9.17 -8.64 -10.44
N ASP A 425 9.89 -8.24 -9.39
CA ASP A 425 11.23 -8.78 -9.14
C ASP A 425 11.15 -10.30 -8.90
N PRO A 426 12.02 -11.11 -9.55
CA PRO A 426 12.09 -12.53 -9.25
C PRO A 426 12.66 -12.77 -7.84
N PRO A 427 12.43 -13.95 -7.23
CA PRO A 427 12.99 -14.27 -5.93
C PRO A 427 14.53 -14.27 -5.96
N GLU A 428 15.15 -13.76 -4.90
CA GLU A 428 16.61 -13.60 -4.79
C GLU A 428 17.35 -14.94 -4.63
N GLY A 429 18.20 -15.31 -5.59
CA GLY A 429 19.14 -16.44 -5.47
C GLY A 429 18.49 -17.83 -5.34
N ASP A 430 19.27 -18.81 -4.87
CA ASP A 430 18.80 -20.18 -4.60
C ASP A 430 18.01 -20.23 -3.28
N GLN A 431 16.76 -19.82 -3.34
CA GLN A 431 15.83 -19.91 -2.21
C GLN A 431 15.26 -21.31 -2.02
N ASP A 432 14.94 -21.66 -0.77
CA ASP A 432 14.25 -22.91 -0.41
C ASP A 432 12.79 -22.94 -0.94
N GLU A 433 12.12 -24.08 -0.79
CA GLU A 433 10.77 -24.29 -1.32
C GLU A 433 9.75 -23.30 -0.73
N ALA A 434 9.88 -23.02 0.57
CA ALA A 434 8.97 -22.17 1.31
C ALA A 434 9.09 -20.71 0.87
N ALA A 435 10.30 -20.21 0.70
CA ALA A 435 10.58 -18.86 0.23
C ALA A 435 10.14 -18.67 -1.23
N GLN A 436 10.34 -19.65 -2.11
CA GLN A 436 9.81 -19.60 -3.48
C GLN A 436 8.28 -19.49 -3.52
N TYR A 437 7.58 -20.26 -2.68
CA TYR A 437 6.13 -20.21 -2.61
C TYR A 437 5.63 -18.92 -1.97
N HIS A 438 6.30 -18.44 -0.92
CA HIS A 438 5.96 -17.16 -0.28
C HIS A 438 6.06 -15.99 -1.26
N HIS A 439 7.14 -15.95 -2.04
CA HIS A 439 7.32 -14.94 -3.10
C HIS A 439 6.22 -15.00 -4.16
N ALA A 440 5.82 -16.21 -4.55
CA ALA A 440 4.74 -16.43 -5.50
C ALA A 440 3.37 -15.97 -4.98
N LEU A 441 3.07 -16.21 -3.70
CA LEU A 441 1.85 -15.69 -3.08
C LEU A 441 1.88 -14.16 -3.01
N GLY A 442 3.01 -13.58 -2.60
CA GLY A 442 3.18 -12.12 -2.55
C GLY A 442 3.03 -11.44 -3.93
N PHE A 443 3.31 -12.14 -5.03
CA PHE A 443 3.01 -11.69 -6.38
C PHE A 443 1.51 -11.74 -6.70
N LEU A 444 0.81 -12.81 -6.30
CA LEU A 444 -0.63 -12.97 -6.56
C LEU A 444 -1.50 -12.05 -5.71
N ASP A 445 -0.99 -11.57 -4.57
CA ASP A 445 -1.65 -10.61 -3.69
C ASP A 445 -1.52 -9.14 -4.15
N ARG A 446 -0.78 -8.88 -5.25
CA ARG A 446 -0.67 -7.58 -5.92
C ARG A 446 -1.82 -7.39 -6.91
#